data_AF-K0TDT0-F1
#
_entry.id   AF-K0TDT0-F1
#
_cell.length_a   1.000
_cell.length_b   1.000
_cell.length_c   1.000
_cell.angle_alpha   90.00
_cell.angle_beta   90.00
_cell.angle_gamma   90.00
#
_symmetry.space_group_name_H-M   'P 1'
#
loop_
_entity.id
_entity.type
_entity.pdbx_description
1 polymer ?
#
loop_
_entity_poly.entity_id
_entity_poly.type
_entity_poly.pdbx_seq_one_letter_code
_entity_poly.pdbx_strand_id
1 'polypeptide(L)'
;MCSCEMILEKAKEYNVDVIGLSGLITPSLDEMVTVAKEMSKAGFKQPLLIGGATTSKMHTAVKISPNYFTDEHPVIHVLDASRSVTVVSSLLNEETKADYVADIEEEYDELREDYYAGLEDRYFLTFDQAKKQKIDIDFDAVPVAPQPNKLGVTVIDNVSLEDVVPYIDWVSELSALIAMTVCSSLCHVSM
;
A
#
# COMPACT_ATOMS: atom_id res chain seq x y z
N MET A 1 -2.71 -8.39 13.85
CA MET A 1 -2.47 -6.98 13.46
C MET A 1 -1.51 -6.39 14.48
N CYS A 2 -0.43 -5.75 14.02
CA CYS A 2 0.54 -5.10 14.91
C CYS A 2 0.06 -3.67 15.22
N SER A 3 0.12 -3.24 16.48
CA SER A 3 -0.25 -1.87 16.87
C SER A 3 0.90 -0.90 16.61
N CYS A 4 0.58 0.38 16.42
CA CYS A 4 1.60 1.44 16.31
C CYS A 4 2.55 1.44 17.51
N GLU A 5 2.03 1.36 18.73
CA GLU A 5 2.82 1.33 19.97
C GLU A 5 3.85 0.20 19.95
N MET A 6 3.43 -1.02 19.60
CA MET A 6 4.32 -2.18 19.52
C MET A 6 5.43 -1.99 18.49
N ILE A 7 5.14 -1.39 17.33
CA ILE A 7 6.16 -1.09 16.31
C ILE A 7 7.22 -0.14 16.88
N LEU A 8 6.79 0.95 17.53
CA LEU A 8 7.70 1.95 18.07
C LEU A 8 8.51 1.41 19.27
N GLU A 9 7.88 0.65 20.15
CA GLU A 9 8.56 0.00 21.27
C GLU A 9 9.64 -0.97 20.80
N LYS A 10 9.30 -1.86 19.86
CA LYS A 10 10.25 -2.84 19.33
C LYS A 10 11.35 -2.20 18.49
N ALA A 11 11.06 -1.14 17.75
CA ALA A 11 12.07 -0.37 17.03
C ALA A 11 13.14 0.21 17.98
N LYS A 12 12.73 0.69 19.16
CA LYS A 12 13.65 1.16 20.22
C LYS A 12 14.37 0.00 20.90
N GLU A 13 13.66 -1.07 21.25
CA GLU A 13 14.23 -2.25 21.92
C GLU A 13 15.36 -2.88 21.11
N TYR A 14 15.15 -3.01 19.79
CA TYR A 14 16.11 -3.63 18.88
C TYR A 14 17.10 -2.66 18.23
N ASN A 15 16.98 -1.35 18.50
CA ASN A 15 17.78 -0.29 17.86
C ASN A 15 17.85 -0.45 16.34
N VAL A 16 16.69 -0.55 15.69
CA VAL A 16 16.61 -0.79 14.25
C VAL A 16 17.14 0.39 13.45
N ASP A 17 17.72 0.11 12.29
CA ASP A 17 18.19 1.14 11.35
C ASP A 17 17.06 1.71 10.48
N VAL A 18 16.06 0.88 10.14
CA VAL A 18 14.95 1.21 9.23
C VAL A 18 13.65 0.60 9.74
N ILE A 19 12.53 1.31 9.56
CA ILE A 19 11.19 0.82 9.87
C ILE A 19 10.41 0.64 8.56
N GLY A 20 9.84 -0.55 8.34
CA GLY A 20 9.02 -0.85 7.17
C GLY A 20 7.56 -1.11 7.55
N LEU A 21 6.62 -0.50 6.82
CA LEU A 21 5.19 -0.71 6.96
C LEU A 21 4.62 -1.38 5.70
N SER A 22 3.81 -2.42 5.90
CA SER A 22 3.12 -3.14 4.82
C SER A 22 1.61 -3.02 4.95
N GLY A 23 0.93 -2.67 3.87
CA GLY A 23 -0.53 -2.47 3.83
C GLY A 23 -1.19 -3.18 2.65
N LEU A 24 -2.25 -3.94 2.92
CA LEU A 24 -2.98 -4.72 1.91
C LEU A 24 -4.35 -4.11 1.55
N ILE A 25 -4.98 -3.38 2.48
CA ILE A 25 -6.33 -2.86 2.32
C ILE A 25 -6.35 -1.36 2.56
N THR A 26 -7.34 -0.65 2.01
CA THR A 26 -7.43 0.82 2.11
C THR A 26 -7.33 1.36 3.54
N PRO A 27 -7.96 0.75 4.58
CA PRO A 27 -7.80 1.21 5.96
C PRO A 27 -6.36 1.16 6.49
N SER A 28 -5.49 0.33 5.91
CA SER A 28 -4.07 0.26 6.31
C SER A 28 -3.32 1.56 5.99
N LEU A 29 -3.79 2.36 5.03
CA LEU A 29 -3.15 3.63 4.67
C LEU A 29 -3.30 4.68 5.78
N ASP A 30 -4.46 4.73 6.45
CA ASP A 30 -4.70 5.64 7.57
C ASP A 30 -3.84 5.27 8.79
N GLU A 31 -3.64 3.97 9.02
CA GLU A 31 -2.72 3.46 10.05
C GLU A 31 -1.27 3.88 9.75
N MET A 32 -0.82 3.81 8.49
CA MET A 32 0.52 4.26 8.11
C MET A 32 0.73 5.76 8.36
N VAL A 33 -0.27 6.59 8.07
CA VAL A 33 -0.24 8.03 8.39
C VAL A 33 -0.14 8.24 9.90
N THR A 34 -0.87 7.44 10.68
CA THR A 34 -0.83 7.49 12.15
C THR A 34 0.55 7.13 12.68
N VAL A 35 1.16 6.05 12.18
CA VAL A 35 2.52 5.65 12.56
C VAL A 35 3.52 6.74 12.24
N ALA A 36 3.47 7.35 11.05
CA ALA A 36 4.38 8.44 10.67
C ALA A 36 4.27 9.64 11.63
N LYS A 37 3.05 10.04 12.01
CA LYS A 37 2.82 11.10 13.00
C LYS A 37 3.39 10.76 14.37
N GLU A 38 3.17 9.54 14.85
CA GLU A 38 3.66 9.10 16.16
C GLU A 38 5.19 8.95 16.17
N MET A 39 5.80 8.51 15.06
CA MET A 39 7.26 8.51 14.89
C MET A 39 7.84 9.92 15.02
N SER A 40 7.23 10.91 14.37
CA SER A 40 7.63 12.32 14.46
C SER A 40 7.52 12.84 15.89
N LYS A 41 6.37 12.63 16.56
CA LYS A 41 6.16 13.03 17.95
C LYS A 41 7.13 12.38 18.93
N ALA A 42 7.47 11.12 18.70
CA ALA A 42 8.40 10.36 19.54
C ALA A 42 9.88 10.61 19.20
N GLY A 43 10.18 11.46 18.21
CA GLY A 43 11.53 11.86 17.85
C GLY A 43 12.37 10.75 17.19
N PHE A 44 11.73 9.84 16.45
CA PHE A 44 12.44 8.81 15.70
C PHE A 44 13.30 9.42 14.60
N LYS A 45 14.44 8.78 14.30
CA LYS A 45 15.38 9.22 13.25
C LYS A 45 15.63 8.15 12.18
N GLN A 46 14.91 7.05 12.23
CA GLN A 46 15.01 5.95 11.28
C GLN A 46 14.22 6.27 10.02
N PRO A 47 14.74 5.99 8.82
CA PRO A 47 13.95 6.03 7.60
C PRO A 47 12.70 5.15 7.69
N LEU A 48 11.61 5.61 7.06
CA LEU A 48 10.32 4.92 7.02
C LEU A 48 10.04 4.40 5.60
N LEU A 49 9.99 3.08 5.43
CA LEU A 49 9.62 2.45 4.17
C LEU A 49 8.14 2.11 4.15
N ILE A 50 7.45 2.48 3.06
CA ILE A 50 6.03 2.21 2.83
C ILE A 50 5.90 1.24 1.66
N GLY A 51 5.25 0.09 1.89
CA GLY A 51 5.01 -0.91 0.85
C GLY A 51 3.69 -1.64 1.02
N GLY A 52 3.37 -2.51 0.05
CA GLY A 52 2.16 -3.33 0.05
C GLY A 52 1.13 -2.91 -1.01
N ALA A 53 0.15 -3.79 -1.25
CA ALA A 53 -0.70 -3.75 -2.44
C ALA A 53 -1.52 -2.45 -2.59
N THR A 54 -1.96 -1.84 -1.50
CA THR A 54 -2.77 -0.61 -1.53
C THR A 54 -1.94 0.67 -1.45
N THR A 55 -0.62 0.54 -1.32
CA THR A 55 0.26 1.69 -1.22
C THR A 55 0.66 2.20 -2.59
N SER A 56 0.84 3.50 -2.72
CA SER A 56 1.30 4.13 -3.96
C SER A 56 2.25 5.27 -3.63
N LYS A 57 3.11 5.61 -4.61
CA LYS A 57 4.02 6.74 -4.49
C LYS A 57 3.25 8.04 -4.27
N MET A 58 2.17 8.27 -5.02
CA MET A 58 1.32 9.45 -4.88
C MET A 58 0.65 9.54 -3.49
N HIS A 59 0.10 8.45 -2.95
CA HIS A 59 -0.48 8.49 -1.60
C HIS A 59 0.61 8.77 -0.54
N THR A 60 1.79 8.18 -0.71
CA THR A 60 2.92 8.39 0.19
C THR A 60 3.36 9.85 0.18
N ALA A 61 3.56 10.44 -0.99
CA ALA A 61 3.99 11.84 -1.17
C ALA A 61 2.97 12.86 -0.61
N VAL A 62 1.67 12.61 -0.81
CA VAL A 62 0.60 13.55 -0.44
C VAL A 62 0.15 13.39 1.02
N LYS A 63 0.09 12.16 1.54
CA LYS A 63 -0.57 11.88 2.84
C LYS A 63 0.36 11.41 3.94
N ILE A 64 1.44 10.69 3.63
CA ILE A 64 2.32 10.09 4.65
C ILE A 64 3.56 10.95 4.88
N SER A 65 4.32 11.22 3.82
CA SER A 65 5.57 11.98 3.83
C SER A 65 5.48 13.30 4.63
N PRO A 66 4.44 14.16 4.45
CA PRO A 66 4.36 15.43 5.17
C PRO A 66 4.32 15.35 6.71
N ASN A 67 4.13 14.16 7.28
CA ASN A 67 4.06 13.96 8.72
C ASN A 67 5.39 13.54 9.36
N TYR A 68 6.37 13.09 8.57
CA TYR A 68 7.61 12.51 9.10
C TYR A 68 8.86 12.74 8.24
N PHE A 69 8.73 12.96 6.93
CA PHE A 69 9.86 13.08 6.02
C PHE A 69 10.77 14.25 6.39
N THR A 70 12.07 13.99 6.45
CA THR A 70 13.17 14.98 6.50
C THR A 70 14.40 14.42 5.79
N ASP A 71 15.39 15.26 5.51
CA ASP A 71 16.69 14.87 4.95
C ASP A 71 17.41 13.81 5.80
N GLU A 72 17.24 13.86 7.13
CA GLU A 72 17.87 12.90 8.04
C GLU A 72 17.15 11.54 8.03
N HIS A 73 15.81 11.57 7.99
CA HIS A 73 14.94 10.41 8.10
C HIS A 73 13.81 10.42 7.05
N PRO A 74 14.12 9.96 5.83
CA PRO A 74 13.19 10.01 4.70
C PRO A 74 12.04 9.01 4.84
N VAL A 75 10.92 9.33 4.20
CA VAL A 75 9.77 8.42 3.99
C VAL A 75 9.78 7.99 2.53
N ILE A 76 9.93 6.69 2.25
CA ILE A 76 10.09 6.19 0.88
C ILE A 76 9.07 5.09 0.58
N HIS A 77 8.31 5.27 -0.49
CA HIS A 77 7.49 4.23 -1.10
C HIS A 77 8.35 3.23 -1.85
N VAL A 78 8.19 1.95 -1.54
CA VAL A 78 8.88 0.85 -2.21
C VAL A 78 7.86 -0.04 -2.89
N LEU A 79 8.03 -0.23 -4.20
CA LEU A 79 7.08 -0.96 -5.03
C LEU A 79 7.03 -2.46 -4.70
N ASP A 80 8.20 -3.08 -4.50
CA ASP A 80 8.34 -4.52 -4.30
C ASP A 80 9.57 -4.87 -3.46
N ALA A 81 9.65 -6.13 -3.03
CA ALA A 81 10.73 -6.62 -2.16
C ALA A 81 12.10 -6.67 -2.86
N SER A 82 12.17 -6.72 -4.20
CA SER A 82 13.47 -6.73 -4.90
C SER A 82 14.12 -5.34 -4.84
N ARG A 83 13.29 -4.29 -4.91
CA ARG A 83 13.75 -2.90 -4.87
C ARG A 83 14.07 -2.42 -3.45
N SER A 84 13.47 -3.00 -2.41
CA SER A 84 13.73 -2.60 -1.02
C SER A 84 15.20 -2.76 -0.64
N VAL A 85 15.87 -3.79 -1.16
CA VAL A 85 17.31 -4.03 -0.92
C VAL A 85 18.16 -2.88 -1.44
N THR A 86 17.89 -2.42 -2.67
CA THR A 86 18.61 -1.28 -3.26
C THR A 86 18.33 0.01 -2.51
N VAL A 87 17.08 0.25 -2.12
CA VAL A 87 16.68 1.45 -1.35
C VAL A 87 17.42 1.48 -0.01
N VAL A 88 17.40 0.39 0.75
CA VAL A 88 18.08 0.32 2.05
C VAL A 88 19.59 0.48 1.88
N SER A 89 20.19 -0.14 0.86
CA SER A 89 21.62 0.01 0.56
C SER A 89 22.01 1.47 0.30
N SER A 90 21.22 2.20 -0.50
CA SER A 90 21.44 3.63 -0.77
C SER A 90 21.28 4.50 0.49
N LEU A 91 20.34 4.15 1.37
CA LEU A 91 20.08 4.88 2.62
C LEU A 91 21.15 4.68 3.69
N LEU A 92 21.81 3.52 3.70
CA LEU A 92 22.88 3.21 4.66
C LEU A 92 24.26 3.65 4.17
N ASN A 93 24.40 4.00 2.89
CA ASN A 93 25.66 4.50 2.34
C ASN A 93 25.74 6.03 2.47
N GLU A 94 26.69 6.51 3.27
CA GLU A 94 26.90 7.93 3.56
C GLU A 94 27.18 8.79 2.31
N GLU A 95 27.82 8.23 1.28
CA GLU A 95 28.14 8.97 0.05
C GLU A 95 26.90 9.20 -0.83
N THR A 96 26.00 8.21 -0.91
CA THR A 96 24.85 8.25 -1.83
C THR A 96 23.55 8.68 -1.16
N LYS A 97 23.48 8.66 0.18
CA LYS A 97 22.25 8.94 0.92
C LYS A 97 21.72 10.35 0.62
N ALA A 98 22.59 11.37 0.67
CA ALA A 98 22.16 12.77 0.54
C ALA A 98 21.51 13.02 -0.83
N ASP A 99 22.19 12.66 -1.91
CA ASP A 99 21.68 12.82 -3.28
C ASP A 99 20.40 12.00 -3.49
N TYR A 100 20.37 10.76 -3.02
CA TYR A 100 19.19 9.90 -3.16
C TYR A 100 17.95 10.44 -2.42
N VAL A 101 18.14 11.04 -1.23
CA VAL A 101 17.03 11.62 -0.47
C VAL A 101 16.53 12.91 -1.12
N ALA A 102 17.43 13.74 -1.63
CA ALA A 102 17.07 14.95 -2.36
C ALA A 102 16.25 14.63 -3.62
N ASP A 103 16.67 13.62 -4.40
CA ASP A 103 15.93 13.17 -5.59
C ASP A 103 14.50 12.71 -5.26
N ILE A 104 14.32 12.00 -4.13
CA ILE A 104 12.99 11.55 -3.68
C ILE A 104 12.14 12.72 -3.16
N GLU A 105 12.75 13.69 -2.48
CA GLU A 105 12.05 14.88 -2.01
C GLU A 105 11.51 15.70 -3.17
N GLU A 106 12.35 15.97 -4.18
CA GLU A 106 11.96 16.67 -5.41
C GLU A 106 10.82 15.92 -6.12
N GLU A 107 10.94 14.59 -6.30
CA GLU A 107 9.88 13.79 -6.90
C GLU A 107 8.56 13.88 -6.10
N TYR A 108 8.62 13.90 -4.76
CA TYR A 108 7.42 13.95 -3.92
C TYR A 108 6.77 15.32 -3.92
N ASP A 109 7.56 16.38 -4.06
CA ASP A 109 7.07 17.74 -4.19
C ASP A 109 6.36 17.92 -5.52
N GLU A 110 6.96 17.48 -6.64
CA GLU A 110 6.31 17.49 -7.97
C GLU A 110 4.98 16.72 -7.95
N LEU A 111 4.96 15.50 -7.41
CA LEU A 111 3.75 14.68 -7.32
C LEU A 111 2.65 15.35 -6.47
N ARG A 112 3.04 16.13 -5.46
CA ARG A 112 2.11 16.83 -4.59
C ARG A 112 1.52 18.05 -5.29
N GLU A 113 2.34 18.82 -5.99
CA GLU A 113 1.90 19.95 -6.81
C GLU A 113 0.92 19.49 -7.89
N ASP A 114 1.27 18.45 -8.65
CA ASP A 114 0.42 17.85 -9.69
C ASP A 114 -0.92 17.36 -9.11
N TYR A 115 -0.88 16.71 -7.95
CA TYR A 115 -2.10 16.24 -7.29
C TYR A 115 -3.05 17.39 -6.95
N TYR A 116 -2.53 18.49 -6.40
CA TYR A 116 -3.33 19.64 -6.01
C TYR A 116 -3.81 20.46 -7.21
N ALA A 117 -2.98 20.66 -8.23
CA ALA A 117 -3.39 21.30 -9.49
C ALA A 117 -4.53 20.54 -10.15
N GLY A 118 -4.44 19.21 -10.21
CA GLY A 118 -5.47 18.33 -10.77
C GLY A 118 -6.77 18.25 -9.94
N LEU A 119 -6.87 18.88 -8.77
CA LEU A 119 -8.14 19.02 -8.05
C LEU A 119 -9.01 20.14 -8.62
N GLU A 120 -8.40 21.20 -9.15
CA GLU A 120 -9.13 22.35 -9.70
C GLU A 120 -9.90 21.99 -10.98
N ASP A 121 -9.36 21.03 -11.75
CA ASP A 121 -9.96 20.55 -12.99
C ASP A 121 -11.12 19.55 -12.81
N ARG A 122 -11.44 19.16 -11.56
CA ARG A 122 -12.48 18.15 -11.30
C ARG A 122 -13.87 18.76 -11.25
N TYR A 123 -14.61 18.59 -12.33
CA TYR A 123 -16.03 18.90 -12.38
C TYR A 123 -16.85 17.77 -11.76
N PHE A 124 -17.31 17.96 -10.52
CA PHE A 124 -18.22 17.03 -9.87
C PHE A 124 -19.68 17.37 -10.20
N LEU A 125 -20.47 16.34 -10.48
CA LEU A 125 -21.92 16.47 -10.50
C LEU A 125 -22.45 16.60 -9.07
N THR A 126 -23.49 17.40 -8.88
CA THR A 126 -24.28 17.36 -7.65
C THR A 126 -24.93 16.00 -7.48
N PHE A 127 -25.22 15.62 -6.23
CA PHE A 127 -25.91 14.35 -5.94
C PHE A 127 -27.22 14.20 -6.73
N ASP A 128 -27.99 15.28 -6.88
CA ASP A 128 -29.25 15.27 -7.64
C ASP A 128 -29.02 15.07 -9.15
N GLN A 129 -27.96 15.64 -9.72
CA GLN A 129 -27.58 15.42 -11.12
C GLN A 129 -27.13 13.98 -11.35
N ALA A 130 -26.28 13.44 -10.48
CA ALA A 130 -25.84 12.05 -10.55
C ALA A 130 -27.02 11.07 -10.43
N LYS A 131 -27.97 11.34 -9.53
CA LYS A 131 -29.19 10.53 -9.37
C LYS A 131 -30.08 10.55 -10.60
N LYS A 132 -30.15 11.68 -11.31
CA LYS A 132 -30.88 11.78 -12.59
C LYS A 132 -30.20 11.00 -13.72
N GLN A 133 -28.88 10.86 -13.68
CA GLN A 133 -28.09 10.08 -14.65
C GLN A 133 -27.97 8.59 -14.27
N LYS A 134 -28.76 8.11 -13.29
CA LYS A 134 -28.77 6.68 -12.96
C LYS A 134 -29.11 5.86 -14.22
N ILE A 135 -28.56 4.65 -14.29
CA ILE A 135 -28.94 3.68 -15.31
C ILE A 135 -30.44 3.38 -15.13
N ASP A 136 -31.20 3.54 -16.20
CA ASP A 136 -32.61 3.17 -16.24
C ASP A 136 -32.70 1.67 -16.54
N ILE A 137 -33.10 0.90 -15.51
CA ILE A 137 -33.24 -0.54 -15.60
C ILE A 137 -34.73 -0.84 -15.76
N ASP A 138 -35.11 -1.42 -16.90
CA ASP A 138 -36.45 -1.90 -17.13
C ASP A 138 -36.67 -3.20 -16.35
N PHE A 139 -37.34 -3.11 -15.20
CA PHE A 139 -37.66 -4.25 -14.35
C PHE A 139 -38.85 -5.07 -14.86
N ASP A 140 -39.63 -4.53 -15.79
CA ASP A 140 -40.77 -5.21 -16.42
C ASP A 140 -40.37 -5.88 -17.74
N ALA A 141 -39.12 -5.73 -18.16
CA ALA A 141 -38.56 -6.33 -19.37
C ALA A 141 -38.78 -7.86 -19.39
N VAL A 142 -39.11 -8.37 -20.58
CA VAL A 142 -39.29 -9.81 -20.80
C VAL A 142 -38.03 -10.37 -21.47
N PRO A 143 -37.42 -11.44 -20.93
CA PRO A 143 -37.88 -12.22 -19.78
C PRO A 143 -37.58 -11.53 -18.44
N VAL A 144 -38.51 -11.69 -17.50
CA VAL A 144 -38.35 -11.23 -16.12
C VAL A 144 -37.09 -11.88 -15.52
N ALA A 145 -36.38 -11.14 -14.66
CA ALA A 145 -35.21 -11.65 -13.97
C ALA A 145 -35.52 -13.00 -13.24
N PRO A 146 -34.67 -14.03 -13.39
CA PRO A 146 -34.95 -15.35 -12.87
C PRO A 146 -34.92 -15.35 -11.33
N GLN A 147 -35.84 -16.09 -10.72
CA GLN A 147 -35.82 -16.33 -9.28
C GLN A 147 -34.60 -17.21 -8.93
N PRO A 148 -33.84 -16.91 -7.85
CA PRO A 148 -32.77 -17.78 -7.39
C PRO A 148 -33.29 -19.18 -7.04
N ASN A 149 -32.54 -20.22 -7.42
CA ASN A 149 -32.91 -21.63 -7.16
C ASN A 149 -33.06 -21.95 -5.66
N LYS A 150 -32.34 -21.22 -4.80
CA LYS A 150 -32.40 -21.37 -3.35
C LYS A 150 -32.29 -20.01 -2.70
N LEU A 151 -33.24 -19.72 -1.82
CA LEU A 151 -33.24 -18.52 -1.00
C LEU A 151 -32.61 -18.83 0.36
N GLY A 152 -32.08 -17.80 1.02
CA GLY A 152 -31.43 -17.91 2.32
C GLY A 152 -29.96 -18.39 2.24
N VAL A 153 -29.36 -18.60 3.40
CA VAL A 153 -27.94 -18.97 3.51
C VAL A 153 -27.75 -20.44 3.20
N THR A 154 -26.78 -20.76 2.35
CA THR A 154 -26.31 -22.12 2.11
C THR A 154 -24.86 -22.23 2.51
N VAL A 155 -24.57 -23.08 3.49
CA VAL A 155 -23.21 -23.37 3.92
C VAL A 155 -22.68 -24.55 3.09
N ILE A 156 -21.44 -24.44 2.63
CA ILE A 156 -20.76 -25.49 1.85
C ILE A 156 -19.55 -25.94 2.68
N ASP A 157 -19.72 -27.00 3.46
CA ASP A 157 -18.72 -27.43 4.45
C ASP A 157 -17.76 -28.52 3.94
N ASN A 158 -18.13 -29.22 2.86
CA ASN A 158 -17.41 -30.39 2.35
C ASN A 158 -16.97 -30.18 0.90
N VAL A 159 -15.94 -29.36 0.69
CA VAL A 159 -15.25 -29.22 -0.60
C VAL A 159 -13.88 -29.84 -0.47
N SER A 160 -13.54 -30.83 -1.30
CA SER A 160 -12.20 -31.41 -1.27
C SER A 160 -11.20 -30.50 -1.99
N LEU A 161 -9.90 -30.68 -1.73
CA LEU A 161 -8.89 -29.89 -2.45
C LEU A 161 -8.94 -30.19 -3.96
N GLU A 162 -9.16 -31.45 -4.32
CA GLU A 162 -9.28 -31.91 -5.71
C GLU A 162 -10.39 -31.18 -6.47
N ASP A 163 -11.48 -30.82 -5.80
CA ASP A 163 -12.58 -30.04 -6.39
C ASP A 163 -12.17 -28.58 -6.69
N VAL A 164 -11.23 -28.02 -5.92
CA VAL A 164 -10.80 -26.61 -6.03
C VAL A 164 -9.64 -26.43 -7.02
N VAL A 165 -8.74 -27.41 -7.15
CA VAL A 165 -7.54 -27.33 -8.01
C VAL A 165 -7.84 -26.82 -9.43
N PRO A 166 -8.89 -27.27 -10.14
CA PRO A 166 -9.19 -26.80 -11.49
C PRO A 166 -9.57 -25.31 -11.57
N TYR A 167 -9.95 -24.71 -10.44
CA TYR A 167 -10.39 -23.32 -10.33
C TYR A 167 -9.31 -22.39 -9.76
N ILE A 168 -8.12 -22.90 -9.44
CA ILE A 168 -6.99 -22.06 -9.02
C ILE A 168 -6.49 -21.25 -10.22
N ASP A 169 -6.43 -19.93 -10.07
CA ASP A 169 -5.73 -19.06 -11.00
C ASP A 169 -4.21 -19.11 -10.74
N TRP A 170 -3.54 -20.05 -11.40
CA TRP A 170 -2.10 -20.25 -11.28
C TRP A 170 -1.27 -19.06 -11.74
N VAL A 171 -1.81 -18.14 -12.56
CA VAL A 171 -1.06 -16.96 -13.01
C VAL A 171 -0.83 -16.01 -11.83
N SER A 172 -1.87 -15.75 -11.04
CA SER A 172 -1.80 -14.94 -9.83
C SER A 172 -0.85 -15.55 -8.79
N GLU A 173 -0.90 -16.88 -8.60
CA GLU A 173 -0.03 -17.60 -7.64
C GLU A 173 1.45 -17.58 -8.05
N LEU A 174 1.75 -17.83 -9.33
CA LEU A 174 3.13 -17.80 -9.82
C LEU A 174 3.73 -16.40 -9.73
N SER A 175 2.94 -15.35 -9.95
CA SER A 175 3.38 -13.97 -9.77
C SER A 175 3.80 -13.69 -8.32
N ALA A 176 3.05 -14.19 -7.33
CA ALA A 176 3.39 -14.07 -5.92
C ALA A 176 4.67 -14.86 -5.55
N LEU A 177 4.82 -16.08 -6.06
CA LEU A 177 5.99 -16.94 -5.82
C LEU A 177 7.29 -16.36 -6.39
N ILE A 178 7.24 -15.76 -7.59
CA ILE A 178 8.40 -15.09 -8.19
C ILE A 178 8.83 -13.91 -7.33
N ALA A 179 7.88 -13.10 -6.85
CA ALA A 179 8.17 -11.98 -5.94
C ALA A 179 8.85 -12.44 -4.64
N MET A 180 8.45 -13.60 -4.10
CA MET A 180 9.04 -14.18 -2.88
C MET A 180 10.43 -14.78 -3.09
N THR A 181 10.66 -15.48 -4.21
CA THR A 181 11.92 -16.20 -4.48
C THR A 181 13.11 -15.25 -4.72
N VAL A 182 12.85 -14.08 -5.32
CA VAL A 182 13.85 -13.02 -5.47
C VAL A 182 14.26 -12.45 -4.10
N CYS A 183 13.32 -12.37 -3.15
CA CYS A 183 13.60 -11.88 -1.81
C CYS A 183 14.46 -12.85 -0.98
N SER A 184 14.18 -14.16 -1.06
CA SER A 184 14.92 -15.17 -0.26
C SER A 184 16.36 -15.36 -0.71
N SER A 185 16.63 -15.21 -2.00
CA SER A 185 17.98 -15.38 -2.58
C SER A 185 18.92 -14.21 -2.25
N LEU A 186 18.39 -12.99 -2.03
CA LEU A 186 19.18 -11.82 -1.65
C LEU A 186 19.54 -11.82 -0.14
N CYS A 187 18.67 -12.35 0.73
CA CYS A 187 18.95 -12.44 2.18
C CYS A 187 20.05 -13.46 2.55
N HIS A 188 20.45 -14.36 1.65
CA HIS A 188 21.52 -15.35 1.91
C HIS A 188 22.92 -14.93 1.42
N VAL A 189 23.06 -13.75 0.81
CA VAL A 189 24.35 -13.24 0.32
C VAL A 189 25.01 -12.28 1.33
N SER A 190 24.41 -12.09 2.50
CA SER A 190 24.92 -11.19 3.55
C SER A 190 25.01 -11.88 4.93
N MET A 191 25.64 -13.06 4.96
CA MET A 191 26.26 -13.65 6.16
C MET A 191 27.68 -14.08 5.85
#